data_AF-A0A2W4VN53-F1
#
_entry.id   AF-A0A2W4VN53-F1
#
_cell.length_a   1.000
_cell.length_b   1.000
_cell.length_c   1.000
_cell.angle_alpha   90.00
_cell.angle_beta   90.00
_cell.angle_gamma   90.00
#
_symmetry.space_group_name_H-M   'P 1'
#
loop_
_entity.id
_entity.type
_entity.pdbx_description
1 polymer ?
#
loop_
_entity_poly.entity_id
_entity_poly.type
_entity_poly.pdbx_seq_one_letter_code
_entity_poly.pdbx_strand_id
1 'polypeptide(L)'
;MNIDKPCIDAYLFEQQFTAFKSFIKEKSKIDFFSFTSNPYVYNQEGYKYEIHRLARNILAYEAWKASDIGTGDILDSAIKAIEMTENNLVQWHGKYGKDSKPHRSLLDAREKDDKGLLKSLEACLYGLYCGNEDKNSFSEMISLLGKKYSLLAYLFFLKDYSKYLPIAPSYFDKAFEVLGVSFKTSMKCSWENYTNYIDLLKDLKSCLEENMSNEVTLLDAHSFAWILASQMDNEGKLADTSEYLNLPLTERKAIVDARIGQGKFRNRLIGYWSACAVTECKEVTLLRASHIKPWSSLRESPLERLSLYNGLLLSPNLDACFDSGFITFDDEGKIILSNQLNSDDAAALGIHDQMRLSKIEPEHKKYLEFHRNKIFR
;
A
#
# COMPACT_ATOMS: atom_id res chain seq x y z
N MET A 1 9.25 19.26 9.90
CA MET A 1 8.53 18.54 8.83
C MET A 1 9.53 18.35 7.70
N ASN A 2 9.96 17.12 7.44
CA ASN A 2 10.86 16.81 6.33
C ASN A 2 10.08 16.93 5.02
N ILE A 3 10.33 17.99 4.28
CA ILE A 3 9.97 18.12 2.87
C ILE A 3 11.09 17.37 2.14
N ASP A 4 10.79 16.21 1.55
CA ASP A 4 11.58 15.51 0.49
C ASP A 4 11.52 13.97 0.51
N LYS A 5 10.71 13.33 1.39
CA LYS A 5 10.44 11.90 1.21
C LYS A 5 9.42 11.71 0.08
N PRO A 6 9.74 10.94 -0.98
CA PRO A 6 8.75 10.60 -2.00
C PRO A 6 7.57 9.89 -1.35
N CYS A 7 6.34 10.28 -1.69
CA CYS A 7 5.11 9.75 -1.10
C CYS A 7 4.05 9.60 -2.18
N ILE A 8 3.19 8.60 -2.02
CA ILE A 8 2.07 8.29 -2.93
C ILE A 8 1.05 9.43 -2.90
N ASP A 9 0.66 9.94 -4.07
CA ASP A 9 -0.43 10.92 -4.18
C ASP A 9 -1.77 10.20 -3.94
N ALA A 10 -2.41 10.51 -2.81
CA ALA A 10 -3.65 9.84 -2.40
C ALA A 10 -4.77 9.98 -3.44
N TYR A 11 -4.82 11.09 -4.18
CA TYR A 11 -5.83 11.26 -5.22
C TYR A 11 -5.61 10.28 -6.36
N LEU A 12 -4.37 10.24 -6.87
CA LEU A 12 -3.97 9.37 -7.97
C LEU A 12 -4.11 7.90 -7.59
N PHE A 13 -3.71 7.54 -6.36
CA PHE A 13 -3.93 6.18 -5.84
C PHE A 13 -5.39 5.76 -5.93
N GLU A 14 -6.34 6.56 -5.42
CA GLU A 14 -7.76 6.18 -5.42
C GLU A 14 -8.32 6.01 -6.84
N GLN A 15 -7.91 6.87 -7.78
CA GLN A 15 -8.31 6.74 -9.18
C GLN A 15 -7.78 5.42 -9.78
N GLN A 16 -6.49 5.14 -9.59
CA GLN A 16 -5.86 3.93 -10.12
C GLN A 16 -6.36 2.67 -9.42
N PHE A 17 -6.64 2.72 -8.12
CA PHE A 17 -7.23 1.60 -7.38
C PHE A 17 -8.66 1.30 -7.85
N THR A 18 -9.44 2.33 -8.19
CA THR A 18 -10.77 2.16 -8.79
C THR A 18 -10.68 1.51 -10.17
N ALA A 19 -9.77 1.98 -11.03
CA ALA A 19 -9.51 1.37 -12.33
C ALA A 19 -9.01 -0.08 -12.19
N PHE A 20 -8.15 -0.35 -11.20
CA PHE A 20 -7.64 -1.69 -10.89
C PHE A 20 -8.78 -2.64 -10.53
N LYS A 21 -9.70 -2.27 -9.64
CA LYS A 21 -10.86 -3.12 -9.32
C LYS A 21 -11.69 -3.48 -10.55
N SER A 22 -11.93 -2.50 -11.43
CA SER A 22 -12.65 -2.71 -12.69
C SER A 22 -11.88 -3.64 -13.65
N PHE A 23 -10.57 -3.43 -13.78
CA PHE A 23 -9.70 -4.27 -14.60
C PHE A 23 -9.69 -5.73 -14.11
N ILE A 24 -9.50 -5.95 -12.80
CA ILE A 24 -9.52 -7.29 -12.22
C ILE A 24 -10.88 -7.96 -12.39
N LYS A 25 -11.99 -7.22 -12.24
CA LYS A 25 -13.34 -7.74 -12.51
C LYS A 25 -13.50 -8.14 -13.97
N GLU A 26 -13.00 -7.35 -14.91
CA GLU A 26 -13.05 -7.66 -16.34
C GLU A 26 -12.30 -8.97 -16.65
N LYS A 27 -11.13 -9.16 -16.06
CA LYS A 27 -10.25 -10.33 -16.26
C LYS A 27 -10.76 -11.60 -15.57
N SER A 28 -11.22 -11.48 -14.32
CA SER A 28 -11.61 -12.64 -13.49
C SER A 28 -13.11 -12.94 -13.54
N LYS A 29 -13.94 -12.02 -14.03
CA LYS A 29 -15.41 -12.01 -13.90
C LYS A 29 -15.92 -11.97 -12.45
N ILE A 30 -15.04 -11.65 -11.49
CA ILE A 30 -15.32 -11.62 -10.06
C ILE A 30 -14.89 -10.27 -9.50
N ASP A 31 -15.68 -9.71 -8.58
CA ASP A 31 -15.32 -8.47 -7.89
C ASP A 31 -14.03 -8.64 -7.06
N PHE A 32 -13.17 -7.62 -7.07
CA PHE A 32 -11.93 -7.65 -6.32
C PHE A 32 -12.20 -7.43 -4.83
N PHE A 33 -11.92 -8.46 -4.01
CA PHE A 33 -12.09 -8.43 -2.55
C PHE A 33 -10.76 -8.54 -1.79
N SER A 34 -9.87 -9.44 -2.24
CA SER A 34 -8.48 -9.54 -1.76
C SER A 34 -7.55 -10.04 -2.86
N PHE A 35 -6.25 -9.83 -2.69
CA PHE A 35 -5.23 -10.35 -3.62
C PHE A 35 -5.18 -11.88 -3.63
N THR A 36 -5.31 -12.51 -2.46
CA THR A 36 -5.20 -13.96 -2.29
C THR A 36 -6.43 -14.73 -2.77
N SER A 37 -7.62 -14.13 -2.70
CA SER A 37 -8.88 -14.80 -3.09
C SER A 37 -9.23 -14.61 -4.56
N ASN A 38 -8.69 -13.57 -5.22
CA ASN A 38 -9.01 -13.32 -6.62
C ASN A 38 -8.18 -14.24 -7.54
N PRO A 39 -8.82 -15.09 -8.38
CA PRO A 39 -8.09 -16.10 -9.15
C PRO A 39 -7.16 -15.50 -10.21
N TYR A 40 -7.50 -14.33 -10.78
CA TYR A 40 -6.63 -13.68 -11.75
C TYR A 40 -5.37 -13.14 -11.05
N VAL A 41 -5.54 -12.43 -9.94
CA VAL A 41 -4.41 -11.88 -9.18
C VAL A 41 -3.53 -13.01 -8.64
N TYR A 42 -4.12 -14.07 -8.09
CA TYR A 42 -3.39 -15.24 -7.61
C TYR A 42 -2.57 -15.91 -8.72
N ASN A 43 -3.17 -16.14 -9.89
CA ASN A 43 -2.46 -16.75 -11.02
C ASN A 43 -1.35 -15.87 -11.57
N GLN A 44 -1.56 -14.55 -11.60
CA GLN A 44 -0.57 -13.61 -12.14
C GLN A 44 0.54 -13.30 -11.16
N GLU A 45 0.29 -13.23 -9.86
CA GLU A 45 1.23 -12.65 -8.89
C GLU A 45 1.48 -13.51 -7.65
N GLY A 46 0.65 -14.54 -7.41
CA GLY A 46 0.76 -15.45 -6.27
C GLY A 46 1.96 -16.38 -6.34
N TYR A 47 2.51 -16.61 -7.54
CA TYR A 47 3.71 -17.44 -7.73
C TYR A 47 4.92 -16.95 -6.91
N LYS A 48 4.97 -15.66 -6.54
CA LYS A 48 6.10 -15.09 -5.78
C LYS A 48 6.29 -15.73 -4.40
N TYR A 49 5.19 -16.09 -3.74
CA TYR A 49 5.23 -16.80 -2.46
C TYR A 49 5.89 -18.17 -2.62
N GLU A 50 5.53 -18.88 -3.69
CA GLU A 50 6.10 -20.19 -3.99
C GLU A 50 7.57 -20.09 -4.40
N ILE A 51 7.94 -19.11 -5.25
CA ILE A 51 9.35 -18.88 -5.60
C ILE A 51 10.18 -18.61 -4.33
N HIS A 52 9.71 -17.73 -3.44
CA HIS A 52 10.41 -17.46 -2.19
C HIS A 52 10.59 -18.73 -1.36
N ARG A 53 9.51 -19.49 -1.15
CA ARG A 53 9.53 -20.72 -0.35
C ARG A 53 10.52 -21.74 -0.90
N LEU A 54 10.44 -22.02 -2.21
CA LEU A 54 11.30 -23.00 -2.86
C LEU A 54 12.77 -22.56 -2.89
N ALA A 55 13.04 -21.31 -3.26
CA ALA A 55 14.40 -20.77 -3.30
C ALA A 55 15.04 -20.74 -1.91
N ARG A 56 14.27 -20.41 -0.86
CA ARG A 56 14.76 -20.46 0.52
C ARG A 56 15.07 -21.89 0.99
N ASN A 57 14.24 -22.86 0.62
CA ASN A 57 14.53 -24.28 0.88
C ASN A 57 15.80 -24.75 0.17
N ILE A 58 16.09 -24.23 -1.03
CA ILE A 58 17.32 -24.53 -1.77
C ILE A 58 18.55 -23.87 -1.11
N LEU A 59 18.41 -22.63 -0.63
CA LEU A 59 19.47 -21.94 0.10
C LEU A 59 19.83 -22.68 1.38
N ALA A 60 18.82 -23.12 2.14
CA ALA A 60 18.96 -23.80 3.43
C ALA A 60 19.96 -23.10 4.37
N TYR A 61 19.95 -21.76 4.35
CA TYR A 61 20.97 -20.95 4.99
C TYR A 61 20.93 -21.04 6.52
N GLU A 62 19.81 -21.49 7.09
CA GLU A 62 19.67 -21.76 8.52
C GLU A 62 20.64 -22.87 9.00
N ALA A 63 21.16 -23.70 8.09
CA ALA A 63 22.14 -24.75 8.40
C ALA A 63 23.60 -24.33 8.19
N TRP A 64 23.86 -23.17 7.58
CA TRP A 64 25.22 -22.70 7.30
C TRP A 64 26.00 -22.37 8.56
N LYS A 65 27.32 -22.55 8.49
CA LYS A 65 28.27 -22.23 9.54
C LYS A 65 29.36 -21.31 8.98
N ALA A 66 29.98 -20.53 9.85
CA ALA A 66 31.13 -19.70 9.46
C ALA A 66 32.31 -20.52 8.88
N SER A 67 32.41 -21.81 9.24
CA SER A 67 33.39 -22.75 8.66
C SER A 67 33.13 -23.10 7.20
N ASP A 68 31.92 -22.88 6.71
CA ASP A 68 31.51 -23.23 5.34
C ASP A 68 31.93 -22.12 4.35
N ILE A 69 32.42 -20.97 4.86
CA ILE A 69 32.95 -19.89 4.04
C ILE A 69 34.26 -20.33 3.36
N GLY A 70 34.26 -20.33 2.04
CA GLY A 70 35.36 -20.73 1.16
C GLY A 70 35.28 -22.19 0.70
N THR A 71 34.31 -22.98 1.15
CA THR A 71 34.10 -24.36 0.66
C THR A 71 33.39 -24.37 -0.69
N GLY A 72 32.56 -23.35 -0.93
CA GLY A 72 31.71 -23.23 -2.10
C GLY A 72 30.28 -23.72 -1.94
N ASP A 73 29.93 -24.36 -0.82
CA ASP A 73 28.58 -24.88 -0.59
C ASP A 73 27.53 -23.75 -0.48
N ILE A 74 27.92 -22.61 0.09
CA ILE A 74 27.08 -21.41 0.20
C ILE A 74 26.86 -20.83 -1.20
N LEU A 75 27.91 -20.74 -2.00
CA LEU A 75 27.82 -20.20 -3.35
C LEU A 75 26.94 -21.10 -4.25
N ASP A 76 27.09 -22.42 -4.16
CA ASP A 76 26.34 -23.37 -4.97
C ASP A 76 24.84 -23.36 -4.63
N SER A 77 24.50 -23.32 -3.35
CA SER A 77 23.10 -23.21 -2.92
C SER A 77 22.49 -21.88 -3.38
N ALA A 78 23.24 -20.78 -3.33
CA ALA A 78 22.79 -19.50 -3.88
C ALA A 78 22.59 -19.53 -5.41
N ILE A 79 23.51 -20.11 -6.17
CA ILE A 79 23.36 -20.26 -7.62
C ILE A 79 22.13 -21.13 -7.94
N LYS A 80 21.94 -22.25 -7.24
CA LYS A 80 20.76 -23.12 -7.43
C LYS A 80 19.45 -22.39 -7.12
N ALA A 81 19.41 -21.56 -6.08
CA ALA A 81 18.24 -20.77 -5.73
C ALA A 81 17.94 -19.66 -6.77
N ILE A 82 18.97 -19.13 -7.44
CA ILE A 82 18.81 -18.18 -8.56
C ILE A 82 18.31 -18.90 -9.82
N GLU A 83 18.96 -20.01 -10.20
CA GLU A 83 18.70 -20.77 -11.43
C GLU A 83 17.57 -21.81 -11.29
N MET A 84 16.75 -21.69 -10.25
CA MET A 84 15.59 -22.56 -10.05
C MET A 84 14.62 -22.42 -11.23
N THR A 85 14.03 -23.56 -11.64
CA THR A 85 12.98 -23.61 -12.66
C THR A 85 11.83 -22.68 -12.27
N GLU A 86 11.29 -21.94 -13.25
CA GLU A 86 10.21 -20.96 -13.06
C GLU A 86 10.56 -19.69 -12.27
N ASN A 87 11.82 -19.48 -11.87
CA ASN A 87 12.22 -18.21 -11.27
C ASN A 87 12.21 -17.07 -12.29
N ASN A 88 11.12 -16.31 -12.32
CA ASN A 88 10.92 -15.13 -13.17
C ASN A 88 11.17 -13.79 -12.44
N LEU A 89 11.51 -13.82 -11.14
CA LEU A 89 11.83 -12.62 -10.36
C LEU A 89 13.22 -12.06 -10.69
N VAL A 90 14.09 -12.89 -11.27
CA VAL A 90 15.40 -12.50 -11.81
C VAL A 90 15.55 -13.09 -13.21
N GLN A 91 15.94 -12.28 -14.19
CA GLN A 91 16.21 -12.74 -15.56
C GLN A 91 17.54 -13.49 -15.66
N TRP A 92 17.62 -14.68 -15.05
CA TRP A 92 18.88 -15.42 -14.88
C TRP A 92 19.37 -16.16 -16.12
N HIS A 93 18.54 -16.35 -17.15
CA HIS A 93 18.89 -17.07 -18.39
C HIS A 93 19.90 -16.31 -19.27
N GLY A 94 20.06 -14.99 -19.09
CA GLY A 94 20.97 -14.15 -19.87
C GLY A 94 20.41 -13.78 -21.25
N LYS A 95 20.09 -12.50 -21.47
CA LYS A 95 19.45 -12.00 -22.71
C LYS A 95 20.34 -12.09 -23.97
N TYR A 96 21.67 -12.05 -23.79
CA TYR A 96 22.66 -12.00 -24.88
C TYR A 96 23.70 -13.13 -24.77
N GLY A 97 23.30 -14.27 -24.19
CA GLY A 97 24.18 -15.43 -23.99
C GLY A 97 24.69 -15.58 -22.55
N LYS A 98 25.56 -16.59 -22.32
CA LYS A 98 25.98 -17.03 -20.99
C LYS A 98 26.64 -15.93 -20.14
N ASP A 99 27.37 -15.00 -20.76
CA ASP A 99 28.06 -13.91 -20.06
C ASP A 99 27.13 -12.78 -19.63
N SER A 100 25.93 -12.73 -20.20
CA SER A 100 24.92 -11.72 -19.86
C SER A 100 24.08 -12.08 -18.63
N LYS A 101 24.32 -13.26 -18.04
CA LYS A 101 23.66 -13.69 -16.81
C LYS A 101 23.93 -12.68 -15.68
N PRO A 102 22.91 -12.23 -14.93
CA PRO A 102 23.09 -11.21 -13.90
C PRO A 102 24.02 -11.67 -12.77
N HIS A 103 24.06 -12.98 -12.50
CA HIS A 103 24.91 -13.62 -11.49
C HIS A 103 26.20 -14.23 -12.07
N ARG A 104 26.67 -13.76 -13.24
CA ARG A 104 27.87 -14.30 -13.90
C ARG A 104 29.11 -14.28 -12.99
N SER A 105 29.26 -13.28 -12.12
CA SER A 105 30.35 -13.24 -11.14
C SER A 105 30.34 -14.43 -10.17
N LEU A 106 29.15 -14.95 -9.81
CA LEU A 106 29.03 -16.15 -8.99
C LEU A 106 29.51 -17.39 -9.75
N LEU A 107 29.12 -17.51 -11.03
CA LEU A 107 29.54 -18.61 -11.89
C LEU A 107 31.05 -18.57 -12.15
N ASP A 108 31.60 -17.39 -12.41
CA ASP A 108 33.03 -17.18 -12.64
C ASP A 108 33.89 -17.61 -11.44
N ALA A 109 33.45 -17.33 -10.21
CA ALA A 109 34.15 -17.76 -9.00
C ALA A 109 34.28 -19.29 -8.91
N ARG A 110 33.31 -20.03 -9.46
CA ARG A 110 33.37 -21.49 -9.59
C ARG A 110 34.17 -21.95 -10.80
N GLU A 111 33.86 -21.43 -11.97
CA GLU A 111 34.43 -21.89 -13.24
C GLU A 111 35.94 -21.56 -13.38
N LYS A 112 36.41 -20.49 -12.73
CA LYS A 112 37.81 -20.03 -12.80
C LYS A 112 38.66 -20.43 -11.60
N ASP A 113 38.11 -21.18 -10.64
CA ASP A 113 38.77 -21.55 -9.37
C ASP A 113 39.39 -20.36 -8.61
N ASP A 114 38.74 -19.19 -8.66
CA ASP A 114 39.20 -17.99 -7.93
C ASP A 114 38.81 -18.10 -6.46
N LYS A 115 39.70 -18.70 -5.67
CA LYS A 115 39.50 -18.92 -4.22
C LYS A 115 39.33 -17.62 -3.44
N GLY A 116 39.94 -16.52 -3.89
CA GLY A 116 39.81 -15.22 -3.23
C GLY A 116 38.42 -14.65 -3.42
N LEU A 117 37.95 -14.64 -4.67
CA LEU A 117 36.60 -14.20 -5.02
C LEU A 117 35.53 -15.11 -4.40
N LEU A 118 35.71 -16.43 -4.46
CA LEU A 118 34.84 -17.42 -3.83
C LEU A 118 34.63 -17.11 -2.35
N LYS A 119 35.73 -17.00 -1.59
CA LYS A 119 35.67 -16.72 -0.16
C LYS A 119 34.98 -15.40 0.15
N SER A 120 35.21 -14.38 -0.67
CA SER A 120 34.60 -13.05 -0.51
C SER A 120 33.09 -13.09 -0.77
N LEU A 121 32.67 -13.79 -1.83
CA LEU A 121 31.26 -13.96 -2.16
C LEU A 121 30.51 -14.76 -1.10
N GLU A 122 31.08 -15.85 -0.61
CA GLU A 122 30.46 -16.66 0.44
C GLU A 122 30.40 -15.94 1.79
N ALA A 123 31.45 -15.19 2.15
CA ALA A 123 31.42 -14.34 3.34
C ALA A 123 30.31 -13.29 3.26
N CYS A 124 30.15 -12.67 2.10
CA CYS A 124 29.10 -11.67 1.86
C CYS A 124 27.68 -12.29 1.92
N LEU A 125 27.47 -13.46 1.29
CA LEU A 125 26.20 -14.19 1.34
C LEU A 125 25.89 -14.67 2.76
N TYR A 126 26.87 -15.23 3.46
CA TYR A 126 26.73 -15.62 4.86
C TYR A 126 26.37 -14.42 5.74
N GLY A 127 27.06 -13.28 5.55
CA GLY A 127 26.75 -12.04 6.25
C GLY A 127 25.33 -11.53 5.99
N LEU A 128 24.85 -11.63 4.75
CA LEU A 128 23.46 -11.29 4.42
C LEU A 128 22.47 -12.18 5.17
N TYR A 129 22.59 -13.51 5.09
CA TYR A 129 21.54 -14.41 5.57
C TYR A 129 21.65 -14.76 7.05
N CYS A 130 22.86 -14.82 7.60
CA CYS A 130 23.14 -15.18 8.99
C CYS A 130 23.46 -13.95 9.87
N GLY A 131 23.64 -12.77 9.27
CA GLY A 131 23.93 -11.51 9.97
C GLY A 131 22.77 -10.50 9.98
N ASN A 132 23.03 -9.32 10.55
CA ASN A 132 22.06 -8.24 10.74
C ASN A 132 22.49 -6.87 10.14
N GLU A 133 23.62 -6.80 9.45
CA GLU A 133 24.15 -5.56 8.85
C GLU A 133 23.74 -5.38 7.38
N ASP A 134 22.44 -5.30 7.12
CA ASP A 134 21.86 -5.29 5.77
C ASP A 134 22.48 -4.26 4.80
N LYS A 135 22.73 -3.04 5.30
CA LYS A 135 23.36 -1.97 4.51
C LYS A 135 24.78 -2.34 4.06
N ASN A 136 25.55 -2.95 4.96
CA ASN A 136 26.93 -3.33 4.70
C ASN A 136 26.95 -4.48 3.70
N SER A 137 26.11 -5.49 3.90
CA SER A 137 25.93 -6.59 2.94
C SER A 137 25.53 -6.08 1.55
N PHE A 138 24.58 -5.15 1.44
CA PHE A 138 24.19 -4.60 0.14
C PHE A 138 25.33 -3.86 -0.56
N SER A 139 26.11 -3.07 0.20
CA SER A 139 27.24 -2.30 -0.32
C SER A 139 28.38 -3.23 -0.77
N GLU A 140 28.65 -4.27 0.00
CA GLU A 140 29.63 -5.30 -0.32
C GLU A 140 29.22 -6.09 -1.58
N MET A 141 27.94 -6.48 -1.68
CA MET A 141 27.44 -7.14 -2.89
C MET A 141 27.55 -6.26 -4.13
N ILE A 142 27.37 -4.93 -4.04
CA ILE A 142 27.63 -4.04 -5.18
C ILE A 142 29.11 -4.10 -5.58
N SER A 143 30.02 -4.14 -4.61
CA SER A 143 31.46 -4.23 -4.89
C SER A 143 31.82 -5.53 -5.62
N LEU A 144 31.21 -6.65 -5.22
CA LEU A 144 31.52 -7.99 -5.75
C LEU A 144 30.75 -8.34 -7.05
N LEU A 145 29.48 -7.96 -7.14
CA LEU A 145 28.56 -8.35 -8.22
C LEU A 145 28.29 -7.21 -9.21
N GLY A 146 28.69 -5.99 -8.87
CA GLY A 146 28.31 -4.78 -9.59
C GLY A 146 26.87 -4.35 -9.30
N LYS A 147 26.42 -3.31 -10.01
CA LYS A 147 25.09 -2.68 -9.85
C LYS A 147 23.95 -3.49 -10.48
N LYS A 148 23.83 -4.77 -10.12
CA LYS A 148 22.81 -5.71 -10.63
C LYS A 148 21.54 -5.63 -9.77
N TYR A 149 20.83 -4.50 -9.87
CA TYR A 149 19.78 -4.12 -8.92
C TYR A 149 18.71 -5.21 -8.67
N SER A 150 18.17 -5.81 -9.74
CA SER A 150 17.17 -6.89 -9.61
C SER A 150 17.72 -8.14 -8.92
N LEU A 151 18.99 -8.50 -9.17
CA LEU A 151 19.62 -9.65 -8.50
C LEU A 151 19.81 -9.37 -7.00
N LEU A 152 20.33 -8.19 -6.67
CA LEU A 152 20.53 -7.78 -5.27
C LEU A 152 19.21 -7.77 -4.50
N ALA A 153 18.17 -7.14 -5.07
CA ALA A 153 16.85 -7.09 -4.45
C ALA A 153 16.22 -8.49 -4.28
N TYR A 154 16.44 -9.41 -5.23
CA TYR A 154 15.98 -10.79 -5.11
C TYR A 154 16.66 -11.54 -3.96
N LEU A 155 17.98 -11.41 -3.79
CA LEU A 155 18.69 -12.03 -2.66
C LEU A 155 18.16 -11.51 -1.31
N PHE A 156 17.88 -10.22 -1.22
CA PHE A 156 17.24 -9.64 -0.03
C PHE A 156 15.79 -10.12 0.16
N PHE A 157 15.03 -10.28 -0.92
CA PHE A 157 13.69 -10.86 -0.86
C PHE A 157 13.71 -12.28 -0.27
N LEU A 158 14.70 -13.12 -0.62
CA LEU A 158 14.85 -14.47 -0.05
C LEU A 158 15.19 -14.47 1.45
N LYS A 159 15.85 -13.40 1.94
CA LYS A 159 16.15 -13.24 3.37
C LYS A 159 14.87 -13.04 4.16
N ASP A 160 14.03 -12.09 3.74
CA ASP A 160 12.79 -11.73 4.44
C ASP A 160 11.83 -10.99 3.50
N TYR A 161 10.89 -11.72 2.90
CA TYR A 161 9.88 -11.12 1.99
C TYR A 161 8.89 -10.17 2.67
N SER A 162 8.85 -10.13 4.01
CA SER A 162 8.04 -9.16 4.75
C SER A 162 8.72 -7.78 4.83
N LYS A 163 10.03 -7.71 4.57
CA LYS A 163 10.85 -6.49 4.64
C LYS A 163 11.41 -6.05 3.30
N TYR A 164 11.76 -6.99 2.45
CA TYR A 164 12.44 -6.75 1.18
C TYR A 164 11.65 -7.35 0.05
N LEU A 165 11.71 -6.70 -1.11
CA LEU A 165 10.95 -7.11 -2.28
C LEU A 165 11.82 -7.07 -3.53
N PRO A 166 11.51 -7.92 -4.54
CA PRO A 166 12.17 -7.88 -5.83
C PRO A 166 11.94 -6.53 -6.50
N ILE A 167 12.80 -6.15 -7.45
CA ILE A 167 12.61 -4.92 -8.20
C ILE A 167 12.87 -5.12 -9.69
N ALA A 168 11.99 -4.56 -10.49
CA ALA A 168 12.12 -4.40 -11.93
C ALA A 168 12.10 -2.90 -12.26
N PRO A 169 13.27 -2.24 -12.35
CA PRO A 169 13.36 -0.80 -12.22
C PRO A 169 12.45 0.00 -13.15
N SER A 170 12.39 -0.33 -14.44
CA SER A 170 11.54 0.40 -15.40
C SER A 170 10.05 0.30 -15.12
N TYR A 171 9.58 -0.86 -14.64
CA TYR A 171 8.17 -1.06 -14.32
C TYR A 171 7.79 -0.32 -13.03
N PHE A 172 8.61 -0.41 -11.99
CA PHE A 172 8.33 0.29 -10.75
C PHE A 172 8.46 1.81 -10.90
N ASP A 173 9.40 2.29 -11.71
CA ASP A 173 9.51 3.71 -12.06
C ASP A 173 8.23 4.23 -12.74
N LYS A 174 7.57 3.39 -13.55
CA LYS A 174 6.31 3.71 -14.22
C LYS A 174 5.12 3.64 -13.26
N ALA A 175 5.06 2.60 -12.43
CA ALA A 175 4.03 2.45 -11.40
C ALA A 175 4.00 3.66 -10.45
N PHE A 176 5.16 4.08 -9.96
CA PHE A 176 5.28 5.22 -9.06
C PHE A 176 4.99 6.55 -9.74
N GLU A 177 5.34 6.71 -11.01
CA GLU A 177 4.99 7.88 -11.81
C GLU A 177 3.47 8.04 -11.97
N VAL A 178 2.77 6.94 -12.27
CA VAL A 178 1.29 6.87 -12.34
C VAL A 178 0.65 7.18 -10.98
N LEU A 179 1.35 6.89 -9.88
CA LEU A 179 0.93 7.18 -8.50
C LEU A 179 1.41 8.56 -8.00
N GLY A 180 1.93 9.42 -8.89
CA GLY A 180 2.30 10.80 -8.59
C GLY A 180 3.65 10.99 -7.90
N VAL A 181 4.49 9.96 -7.86
CA VAL A 181 5.77 9.98 -7.15
C VAL A 181 6.91 10.33 -8.10
N SER A 182 7.65 11.40 -7.78
CA SER A 182 8.90 11.73 -8.47
C SER A 182 10.05 10.90 -7.88
N PHE A 183 10.13 9.63 -8.27
CA PHE A 183 11.16 8.69 -7.82
C PHE A 183 11.59 7.78 -8.97
N LYS A 184 12.91 7.51 -9.08
CA LYS A 184 13.47 6.59 -10.08
C LYS A 184 14.46 5.63 -9.43
N THR A 185 14.39 4.38 -9.87
CA THR A 185 15.22 3.24 -9.48
C THR A 185 16.13 2.82 -10.61
N SER A 186 15.73 3.08 -11.86
CA SER A 186 16.55 2.80 -13.05
C SER A 186 17.89 3.52 -12.96
N MET A 187 18.98 2.77 -13.11
CA MET A 187 20.36 3.28 -13.00
C MET A 187 20.74 3.86 -11.62
N LYS A 188 19.92 3.66 -10.58
CA LYS A 188 20.11 4.20 -9.23
C LYS A 188 20.36 3.13 -8.16
N CYS A 189 21.02 2.02 -8.53
CA CYS A 189 21.34 0.92 -7.61
C CYS A 189 22.23 1.38 -6.43
N SER A 190 21.62 1.55 -5.26
CA SER A 190 22.27 1.78 -3.97
C SER A 190 21.35 1.32 -2.84
N TRP A 191 21.88 1.15 -1.63
CA TRP A 191 21.08 0.81 -0.46
C TRP A 191 20.02 1.87 -0.19
N GLU A 192 20.38 3.15 -0.23
CA GLU A 192 19.49 4.27 0.05
C GLU A 192 18.33 4.34 -0.96
N ASN A 193 18.60 4.08 -2.25
CA ASN A 193 17.54 4.02 -3.25
C ASN A 193 16.63 2.81 -3.02
N TYR A 194 17.19 1.66 -2.63
CA TYR A 194 16.42 0.45 -2.36
C TYR A 194 15.52 0.61 -1.14
N THR A 195 16.01 1.24 -0.07
CA THR A 195 15.18 1.55 1.10
C THR A 195 14.06 2.53 0.78
N ASN A 196 14.31 3.53 -0.08
CA ASN A 196 13.26 4.44 -0.54
C ASN A 196 12.20 3.71 -1.38
N TYR A 197 12.62 2.76 -2.22
CA TYR A 197 11.72 1.88 -2.96
C TYR A 197 10.82 1.06 -2.02
N ILE A 198 11.41 0.42 -1.00
CA ILE A 198 10.66 -0.35 -0.01
C ILE A 198 9.71 0.53 0.81
N ASP A 199 10.14 1.74 1.16
CA ASP A 199 9.29 2.67 1.91
C ASP A 199 8.09 3.15 1.08
N LEU A 200 8.26 3.40 -0.22
CA LEU A 200 7.13 3.69 -1.11
C LEU A 200 6.14 2.53 -1.21
N LEU A 201 6.61 1.28 -1.15
CA LEU A 201 5.73 0.11 -1.11
C LEU A 201 4.99 -0.01 0.22
N LYS A 202 5.59 0.40 1.35
CA LYS A 202 4.90 0.48 2.65
C LYS A 202 3.86 1.59 2.67
N ASP A 203 4.15 2.73 2.05
CA ASP A 203 3.19 3.82 1.88
C ASP A 203 2.01 3.33 1.03
N LEU A 204 2.29 2.63 -0.08
CA LEU A 204 1.27 2.03 -0.94
C LEU A 204 0.45 0.94 -0.24
N LYS A 205 1.10 0.08 0.57
CA LYS A 205 0.41 -0.87 1.45
C LYS A 205 -0.57 -0.15 2.36
N SER A 206 -0.16 0.96 2.99
CA SER A 206 -1.03 1.74 3.87
C SER A 206 -2.24 2.30 3.10
N CYS A 207 -2.04 2.82 1.90
CA CYS A 207 -3.14 3.27 1.04
C CYS A 207 -4.13 2.13 0.69
N LEU A 208 -3.62 0.92 0.41
CA LEU A 208 -4.46 -0.25 0.16
C LEU A 208 -5.24 -0.67 1.40
N GLU A 209 -4.61 -0.72 2.57
CA GLU A 209 -5.27 -1.05 3.85
C GLU A 209 -6.38 -0.07 4.21
N GLU A 210 -6.22 1.22 3.90
CA GLU A 210 -7.28 2.22 4.10
C GLU A 210 -8.48 2.03 3.16
N ASN A 211 -8.30 1.31 2.05
CA ASN A 211 -9.29 1.14 0.99
C ASN A 211 -9.79 -0.31 0.84
N MET A 212 -9.34 -1.22 1.70
CA MET A 212 -9.68 -2.63 1.69
C MET A 212 -10.09 -3.10 3.08
N SER A 213 -11.01 -4.07 3.15
CA SER A 213 -11.46 -4.64 4.43
C SER A 213 -10.59 -5.79 4.94
N ASN A 214 -9.68 -6.29 4.12
CA ASN A 214 -8.82 -7.44 4.41
C ASN A 214 -7.38 -6.98 4.70
N GLU A 215 -6.63 -7.84 5.40
CA GLU A 215 -5.20 -7.64 5.58
C GLU A 215 -4.48 -7.58 4.23
N VAL A 216 -3.60 -6.60 4.07
CA VAL A 216 -2.77 -6.40 2.87
C VAL A 216 -1.33 -6.62 3.28
N THR A 217 -0.62 -7.49 2.58
CA THR A 217 0.81 -7.72 2.82
C THR A 217 1.66 -6.72 2.03
N LEU A 218 2.95 -6.61 2.37
CA LEU A 218 3.87 -5.81 1.58
C LEU A 218 4.01 -6.34 0.13
N LEU A 219 3.90 -7.67 -0.04
CA LEU A 219 3.95 -8.33 -1.35
C LEU A 219 2.70 -8.05 -2.20
N ASP A 220 1.55 -7.80 -1.56
CA ASP A 220 0.34 -7.35 -2.25
C ASP A 220 0.51 -5.94 -2.82
N ALA A 221 1.11 -5.01 -2.05
CA ALA A 221 1.44 -3.68 -2.54
C ALA A 221 2.41 -3.71 -3.72
N HIS A 222 3.42 -4.59 -3.67
CA HIS A 222 4.28 -4.86 -4.82
C HIS A 222 3.50 -5.39 -6.03
N SER A 223 2.61 -6.35 -5.80
CA SER A 223 1.82 -6.99 -6.87
C SER A 223 0.86 -5.99 -7.52
N PHE A 224 0.24 -5.11 -6.74
CA PHE A 224 -0.56 -3.99 -7.25
C PHE A 224 0.26 -3.06 -8.16
N ALA A 225 1.41 -2.57 -7.67
CA ALA A 225 2.28 -1.69 -8.45
C ALA A 225 2.77 -2.37 -9.75
N TRP A 226 3.11 -3.66 -9.67
CA TRP A 226 3.50 -4.44 -10.83
C TRP A 226 2.36 -4.59 -11.85
N ILE A 227 1.14 -4.94 -11.41
CA ILE A 227 -0.03 -5.06 -12.31
C ILE A 227 -0.34 -3.72 -12.99
N LEU A 228 -0.26 -2.60 -12.25
CA LEU A 228 -0.44 -1.26 -12.84
C LEU A 228 0.49 -1.07 -14.04
N ALA A 229 1.80 -1.22 -13.84
CA ALA A 229 2.80 -0.89 -14.86
C ALA A 229 2.97 -1.95 -15.96
N SER A 230 2.78 -3.24 -15.64
CA SER A 230 3.06 -4.35 -16.57
C SER A 230 1.84 -4.85 -17.32
N GLN A 231 0.63 -4.66 -16.78
CA GLN A 231 -0.60 -5.18 -17.38
C GLN A 231 -1.55 -4.05 -17.75
N MET A 232 -2.01 -3.28 -16.77
CA MET A 232 -3.04 -2.26 -17.00
C MET A 232 -2.58 -1.18 -17.97
N ASP A 233 -1.36 -0.71 -17.81
CA ASP A 233 -0.76 0.29 -18.70
C ASP A 233 -0.63 -0.22 -20.15
N ASN A 234 -0.15 -1.45 -20.32
CA ASN A 234 -0.04 -2.08 -21.63
C ASN A 234 -1.41 -2.28 -22.32
N GLU A 235 -2.48 -2.41 -21.55
CA GLU A 235 -3.85 -2.55 -22.06
C GLU A 235 -4.63 -1.22 -22.11
N GLY A 236 -4.00 -0.08 -21.74
CA GLY A 236 -4.68 1.22 -21.69
C GLY A 236 -5.81 1.26 -20.66
N LYS A 237 -5.67 0.53 -19.55
CA LYS A 237 -6.67 0.36 -18.49
C LYS A 237 -6.36 1.18 -17.23
N LEU A 238 -5.34 2.05 -17.27
CA LEU A 238 -5.08 3.02 -16.22
C LEU A 238 -6.18 4.09 -16.20
N ALA A 239 -6.45 4.66 -15.02
CA ALA A 239 -7.35 5.81 -14.92
C ALA A 239 -6.75 7.01 -15.65
N ASP A 240 -7.59 7.76 -16.38
CA ASP A 240 -7.21 9.06 -16.92
C ASP A 240 -7.18 10.08 -15.79
N THR A 241 -5.98 10.59 -15.49
CA THR A 241 -5.74 11.59 -14.45
C THR A 241 -5.20 12.89 -15.02
N SER A 242 -5.31 13.09 -16.34
CA SER A 242 -4.76 14.26 -17.04
C SER A 242 -5.33 15.57 -16.52
N GLU A 243 -6.65 15.63 -16.29
CA GLU A 243 -7.32 16.81 -15.73
C GLU A 243 -6.73 17.20 -14.37
N TYR A 244 -6.56 16.24 -13.45
CA TYR A 244 -5.95 16.47 -12.14
C TYR A 244 -4.49 16.91 -12.25
N LEU A 245 -3.70 16.30 -13.14
CA LEU A 245 -2.30 16.63 -13.32
C LEU A 245 -2.09 18.04 -13.93
N ASN A 246 -3.08 18.55 -14.67
CA ASN A 246 -3.08 19.91 -15.22
C ASN A 246 -3.45 20.99 -14.19
N LEU A 247 -3.94 20.62 -13.01
CA LEU A 247 -4.25 21.58 -11.95
C LEU A 247 -2.98 22.18 -11.33
N PRO A 248 -3.03 23.44 -10.87
CA PRO A 248 -1.95 24.04 -10.09
C PRO A 248 -1.61 23.19 -8.85
N LEU A 249 -0.32 23.14 -8.49
CA LEU A 249 0.15 22.36 -7.32
C LEU A 249 -0.59 22.72 -6.02
N THR A 250 -1.00 23.97 -5.85
CA THR A 250 -1.77 24.44 -4.70
C THR A 250 -3.17 23.81 -4.63
N GLU A 251 -3.83 23.64 -5.77
CA GLU A 251 -5.15 23.01 -5.86
C GLU A 251 -5.05 21.49 -5.68
N ARG A 252 -4.06 20.86 -6.31
CA ARG A 252 -3.75 19.45 -6.10
C ARG A 252 -3.48 19.14 -4.64
N LYS A 253 -2.64 19.96 -3.98
CA LYS A 253 -2.36 19.83 -2.55
C LYS A 253 -3.63 19.98 -1.71
N ALA A 254 -4.51 20.94 -2.03
CA ALA A 254 -5.78 21.09 -1.32
C ALA A 254 -6.70 19.86 -1.46
N ILE A 255 -6.75 19.25 -2.65
CA ILE A 255 -7.51 18.01 -2.91
C ILE A 255 -6.92 16.84 -2.12
N VAL A 256 -5.60 16.66 -2.16
CA VAL A 256 -4.91 15.59 -1.43
C VAL A 256 -5.04 15.77 0.08
N ASP A 257 -4.86 17.00 0.59
CA ASP A 257 -5.05 17.32 2.01
C ASP A 257 -6.50 17.07 2.46
N ALA A 258 -7.49 17.29 1.59
CA ALA A 258 -8.88 16.92 1.85
C ALA A 258 -9.04 15.40 2.03
N ARG A 259 -8.46 14.62 1.11
CA ARG A 259 -8.55 13.14 1.10
C ARG A 259 -7.80 12.49 2.26
N ILE A 260 -6.55 12.89 2.49
CA ILE A 260 -5.75 12.46 3.66
C ILE A 260 -6.47 12.87 4.95
N GLY A 261 -7.04 14.08 4.96
CA GLY A 261 -7.87 14.58 6.05
C GLY A 261 -9.03 13.62 6.34
N GLN A 262 -9.77 13.19 5.33
CA GLN A 262 -10.89 12.25 5.44
C GLN A 262 -10.46 10.84 5.91
N GLY A 263 -9.36 10.28 5.39
CA GLY A 263 -8.85 8.97 5.80
C GLY A 263 -8.38 8.95 7.27
N LYS A 264 -7.53 9.91 7.66
CA LYS A 264 -7.08 10.07 9.05
C LYS A 264 -8.22 10.44 10.00
N PHE A 265 -9.20 11.19 9.53
CA PHE A 265 -10.40 11.51 10.30
C PHE A 265 -11.26 10.27 10.54
N ARG A 266 -11.49 9.46 9.50
CA ARG A 266 -12.21 8.19 9.63
C ARG A 266 -11.54 7.26 10.65
N ASN A 267 -10.24 7.02 10.54
CA ASN A 267 -9.54 6.12 11.47
C ASN A 267 -9.61 6.61 12.91
N ARG A 268 -9.49 7.92 13.13
CA ARG A 268 -9.64 8.51 14.47
C ARG A 268 -11.08 8.42 14.97
N LEU A 269 -12.09 8.59 14.10
CA LEU A 269 -13.50 8.38 14.46
C LEU A 269 -13.80 6.93 14.79
N ILE A 270 -13.21 5.96 14.08
CA ILE A 270 -13.32 4.54 14.40
C ILE A 270 -12.74 4.28 15.80
N GLY A 271 -11.54 4.77 16.09
CA GLY A 271 -10.93 4.65 17.41
C GLY A 271 -11.74 5.33 18.51
N TYR A 272 -12.36 6.48 18.22
CA TYR A 272 -13.20 7.19 19.16
C TYR A 272 -14.54 6.45 19.38
N TRP A 273 -15.35 6.29 18.34
CA TRP A 273 -16.72 5.77 18.43
C TRP A 273 -16.80 4.25 18.59
N SER A 274 -15.84 3.49 18.03
CA SER A 274 -15.78 2.02 18.00
C SER A 274 -16.95 1.28 17.32
N ALA A 275 -18.10 1.93 17.14
CA ALA A 275 -19.31 1.44 16.51
C ALA A 275 -20.10 2.63 15.93
N CYS A 276 -21.24 2.39 15.30
CA CYS A 276 -22.13 3.46 14.90
C CYS A 276 -22.49 4.31 16.13
N ALA A 277 -22.34 5.62 16.00
CA ALA A 277 -22.62 6.61 17.03
C ALA A 277 -24.07 6.60 17.52
N VAL A 278 -25.00 5.98 16.78
CA VAL A 278 -26.43 5.95 17.11
C VAL A 278 -26.93 4.52 17.29
N THR A 279 -26.68 3.63 16.32
CA THR A 279 -27.23 2.26 16.34
C THR A 279 -26.33 1.24 17.02
N GLU A 280 -25.12 1.65 17.43
CA GLU A 280 -24.08 0.78 18.01
C GLU A 280 -23.66 -0.40 17.11
N CYS A 281 -23.97 -0.35 15.81
CA CYS A 281 -23.48 -1.33 14.83
C CYS A 281 -21.95 -1.38 14.85
N LYS A 282 -21.38 -2.55 15.14
CA LYS A 282 -19.93 -2.76 15.30
C LYS A 282 -19.21 -3.13 14.01
N GLU A 283 -19.94 -3.43 12.94
CA GLU A 283 -19.33 -3.76 11.65
C GLU A 283 -18.83 -2.48 10.98
N VAL A 284 -17.60 -2.08 11.32
CA VAL A 284 -16.99 -0.81 10.94
C VAL A 284 -16.90 -0.63 9.42
N THR A 285 -16.81 -1.73 8.68
CA THR A 285 -16.75 -1.69 7.21
C THR A 285 -18.01 -1.11 6.56
N LEU A 286 -19.16 -1.22 7.24
CA LEU A 286 -20.44 -0.68 6.78
C LEU A 286 -20.64 0.79 7.18
N LEU A 287 -19.83 1.32 8.10
CA LEU A 287 -20.03 2.64 8.68
C LEU A 287 -19.37 3.75 7.84
N ARG A 288 -19.93 4.95 7.89
CA ARG A 288 -19.46 6.16 7.22
C ARG A 288 -18.99 7.20 8.23
N ALA A 289 -17.91 7.90 7.89
CA ALA A 289 -17.36 8.98 8.71
C ALA A 289 -17.94 10.32 8.22
N SER A 290 -19.09 10.70 8.78
CA SER A 290 -19.78 11.95 8.43
C SER A 290 -19.14 13.12 9.18
N HIS A 291 -18.98 14.26 8.49
CA HIS A 291 -18.60 15.51 9.14
C HIS A 291 -19.85 16.27 9.57
N ILE A 292 -19.87 16.78 10.80
CA ILE A 292 -20.99 17.58 11.30
C ILE A 292 -21.01 18.95 10.60
N LYS A 293 -19.87 19.64 10.56
CA LYS A 293 -19.68 20.85 9.75
C LYS A 293 -18.99 20.47 8.44
N PRO A 294 -19.62 20.68 7.26
CA PRO A 294 -19.10 20.28 5.97
C PRO A 294 -17.74 20.88 5.67
N TRP A 295 -16.93 20.10 4.97
CA TRP A 295 -15.56 20.46 4.61
C TRP A 295 -15.46 21.79 3.86
N SER A 296 -16.43 22.10 3.00
CA SER A 296 -16.51 23.36 2.22
C SER A 296 -16.61 24.62 3.10
N SER A 297 -17.23 24.52 4.28
CA SER A 297 -17.41 25.62 5.25
C SER A 297 -16.23 25.76 6.23
N LEU A 298 -15.20 24.92 6.12
CA LEU A 298 -14.03 24.89 7.00
C LEU A 298 -12.78 25.50 6.37
N ARG A 299 -12.93 26.33 5.33
CA ARG A 299 -11.81 26.95 4.60
C ARG A 299 -10.84 27.73 5.51
N GLU A 300 -11.36 28.34 6.57
CA GLU A 300 -10.60 29.28 7.42
C GLU A 300 -10.05 28.67 8.73
N SER A 301 -10.34 27.39 9.05
CA SER A 301 -9.84 26.76 10.29
C SER A 301 -9.38 25.31 10.09
N PRO A 302 -8.09 25.09 9.77
CA PRO A 302 -7.52 23.75 9.56
C PRO A 302 -7.65 22.81 10.77
N LEU A 303 -7.63 23.36 11.99
CA LEU A 303 -7.77 22.59 13.23
C LEU A 303 -9.17 21.94 13.36
N GLU A 304 -10.21 22.60 12.86
CA GLU A 304 -11.58 22.05 12.90
C GLU A 304 -11.79 20.91 11.90
N ARG A 305 -11.01 20.86 10.81
CA ARG A 305 -11.07 19.78 9.81
C ARG A 305 -10.55 18.45 10.34
N LEU A 306 -9.68 18.51 11.34
CA LEU A 306 -9.09 17.34 11.97
C LEU A 306 -9.68 17.10 13.37
N SER A 307 -10.67 17.88 13.79
CA SER A 307 -11.28 17.71 15.10
C SER A 307 -12.12 16.44 15.13
N LEU A 308 -11.79 15.54 16.06
CA LEU A 308 -12.57 14.33 16.34
C LEU A 308 -14.04 14.65 16.63
N TYR A 309 -14.29 15.78 17.27
CA TYR A 309 -15.62 16.22 17.69
C TYR A 309 -16.44 16.84 16.55
N ASN A 310 -15.85 17.05 15.38
CA ASN A 310 -16.56 17.46 14.17
C ASN A 310 -17.03 16.26 13.33
N GLY A 311 -17.12 15.07 13.94
CA GLY A 311 -17.37 13.84 13.20
C GLY A 311 -18.21 12.82 13.93
N LEU A 312 -19.08 12.16 13.15
CA LEU A 312 -19.91 11.06 13.59
C LEU A 312 -19.61 9.82 12.75
N LEU A 313 -19.56 8.65 13.40
CA LEU A 313 -19.48 7.38 12.70
C LEU A 313 -20.90 6.81 12.55
N LEU A 314 -21.46 6.85 11.34
CA LEU A 314 -22.89 6.57 11.11
C LEU A 314 -23.11 5.34 10.23
N SER A 315 -24.24 4.65 10.41
CA SER A 315 -24.70 3.68 9.43
C SER A 315 -25.12 4.39 8.13
N PRO A 316 -25.11 3.71 6.96
CA PRO A 316 -25.36 4.36 5.67
C PRO A 316 -26.66 5.19 5.60
N ASN A 317 -27.76 4.70 6.18
CA ASN A 317 -29.03 5.41 6.17
C ASN A 317 -28.97 6.71 6.98
N LEU A 318 -28.40 6.64 8.19
CA LEU A 318 -28.22 7.81 9.06
C LEU A 318 -27.27 8.84 8.46
N ASP A 319 -26.15 8.38 7.88
CA ASP A 319 -25.19 9.23 7.17
C ASP A 319 -25.88 10.03 6.05
N ALA A 320 -26.62 9.34 5.18
CA ALA A 320 -27.34 9.97 4.08
C ALA A 320 -28.41 10.98 4.54
N CYS A 321 -29.18 10.64 5.58
CA CYS A 321 -30.20 11.53 6.13
C CYS A 321 -29.59 12.74 6.83
N PHE A 322 -28.48 12.55 7.54
CA PHE A 322 -27.80 13.63 8.27
C PHE A 322 -27.15 14.61 7.28
N ASP A 323 -26.35 14.12 6.34
CA ASP A 323 -25.68 14.94 5.32
C ASP A 323 -26.69 15.71 4.42
N SER A 324 -27.87 15.14 4.20
CA SER A 324 -28.95 15.77 3.42
C SER A 324 -29.78 16.77 4.25
N GLY A 325 -29.57 16.87 5.56
CA GLY A 325 -30.29 17.74 6.47
C GLY A 325 -31.68 17.26 6.90
N PHE A 326 -32.01 15.98 6.67
CA PHE A 326 -33.28 15.38 7.11
C PHE A 326 -33.28 14.99 8.59
N ILE A 327 -32.09 14.80 9.17
CA ILE A 327 -31.92 14.59 10.61
C ILE A 327 -30.80 15.47 11.15
N THR A 328 -30.84 15.76 12.44
CA THR A 328 -29.75 16.39 13.21
C THR A 328 -29.83 15.92 14.67
N PHE A 329 -29.00 16.46 15.56
CA PHE A 329 -29.04 16.15 17.00
C PHE A 329 -29.09 17.41 17.85
N ASP A 330 -29.79 17.37 18.98
CA ASP A 330 -29.74 18.42 20.01
C ASP A 330 -28.44 18.37 20.83
N ASP A 331 -28.31 19.26 21.82
CA ASP A 331 -27.10 19.37 22.65
C ASP A 331 -26.99 18.24 23.70
N GLU A 332 -28.05 17.46 23.86
CA GLU A 332 -28.12 16.24 24.65
C GLU A 332 -27.92 14.99 23.77
N GLY A 333 -27.74 15.17 22.46
CA GLY A 333 -27.49 14.12 21.49
C GLY A 333 -28.75 13.37 21.03
N LYS A 334 -29.95 13.82 21.38
CA LYS A 334 -31.19 13.23 20.88
C LYS A 334 -31.43 13.65 19.43
N ILE A 335 -31.90 12.70 18.61
CA ILE A 335 -32.18 12.94 17.20
C ILE A 335 -33.33 13.95 17.05
N ILE A 336 -33.22 14.82 16.05
CA ILE A 336 -34.27 15.72 15.60
C ILE A 336 -34.55 15.37 14.14
N LEU A 337 -35.81 15.10 13.83
CA LEU A 337 -36.30 14.75 12.49
C LEU A 337 -36.81 16.02 11.79
N SER A 338 -36.43 16.22 10.53
CA SER A 338 -36.98 17.27 9.68
C SER A 338 -38.46 16.98 9.39
N ASN A 339 -39.26 18.04 9.31
CA ASN A 339 -40.67 17.93 8.88
C ASN A 339 -40.81 17.50 7.40
N GLN A 340 -39.72 17.52 6.63
CA GLN A 340 -39.67 17.06 5.24
C GLN A 340 -39.43 15.55 5.12
N LEU A 341 -39.06 14.87 6.21
CA LEU A 341 -38.96 13.41 6.27
C LEU A 341 -40.27 12.86 6.87
N ASN A 342 -41.14 12.31 6.03
CA ASN A 342 -42.40 11.74 6.52
C ASN A 342 -42.16 10.48 7.38
N SER A 343 -43.15 10.11 8.18
CA SER A 343 -43.06 9.01 9.14
C SER A 343 -42.81 7.65 8.49
N ASP A 344 -43.37 7.42 7.30
CA ASP A 344 -43.30 6.13 6.61
C ASP A 344 -41.88 5.90 6.06
N ASP A 345 -41.29 6.94 5.47
CA ASP A 345 -39.89 6.92 5.00
C ASP A 345 -38.91 6.84 6.17
N ALA A 346 -39.15 7.57 7.25
CA ALA A 346 -38.34 7.47 8.47
C ALA A 346 -38.35 6.04 9.01
N ALA A 347 -39.53 5.42 9.12
CA ALA A 347 -39.66 4.04 9.56
C ALA A 347 -38.98 3.05 8.59
N ALA A 348 -39.13 3.23 7.29
CA ALA A 348 -38.49 2.39 6.27
C ALA A 348 -36.95 2.47 6.33
N LEU A 349 -36.41 3.64 6.69
CA LEU A 349 -34.97 3.85 6.91
C LEU A 349 -34.49 3.38 8.29
N GLY A 350 -35.42 2.95 9.15
CA GLY A 350 -35.15 2.52 10.52
C GLY A 350 -34.87 3.68 11.48
N ILE A 351 -35.33 4.89 11.18
CA ILE A 351 -35.08 6.12 11.95
C ILE A 351 -36.32 6.46 12.78
N HIS A 352 -36.13 6.72 14.08
CA HIS A 352 -37.21 7.12 14.99
C HIS A 352 -36.74 8.14 16.02
N ASP A 353 -37.68 8.90 16.60
CA ASP A 353 -37.43 10.05 17.49
C ASP A 353 -36.76 9.71 18.83
N GLN A 354 -36.72 8.43 19.20
CA GLN A 354 -36.01 7.95 20.40
C GLN A 354 -34.51 7.73 20.19
N MET A 355 -34.00 7.78 18.94
CA MET A 355 -32.58 7.59 18.67
C MET A 355 -31.73 8.71 19.24
N ARG A 356 -30.52 8.38 19.71
CA ARG A 356 -29.57 9.34 20.30
C ARG A 356 -28.14 8.94 20.00
N LEU A 357 -27.24 9.92 20.09
CA LEU A 357 -25.80 9.66 20.11
C LEU A 357 -25.43 8.89 21.38
N SER A 358 -24.60 7.86 21.25
CA SER A 358 -24.12 7.04 22.36
C SER A 358 -23.20 7.80 23.32
N LYS A 359 -22.60 8.90 22.85
CA LYS A 359 -21.80 9.82 23.64
C LYS A 359 -21.85 11.22 23.04
N ILE A 360 -21.77 12.24 23.88
CA ILE A 360 -21.70 13.63 23.46
C ILE A 360 -20.79 14.40 24.42
N GLU A 361 -19.82 15.11 23.85
CA GLU A 361 -18.87 15.96 24.57
C GLU A 361 -19.16 17.44 24.28
N PRO A 362 -18.79 18.38 25.18
CA PRO A 362 -19.01 19.81 24.98
C PRO A 362 -18.51 20.33 23.62
N GLU A 363 -17.42 19.78 23.10
CA GLU A 363 -16.80 20.15 21.83
C GLU A 363 -17.63 19.78 20.60
N HIS A 364 -18.54 18.80 20.70
CA HIS A 364 -19.46 18.46 19.61
C HIS A 364 -20.52 19.54 19.42
N LYS A 365 -20.93 20.21 20.51
CA LYS A 365 -22.09 21.11 20.53
C LYS A 365 -21.97 22.23 19.52
N LYS A 366 -20.80 22.88 19.42
CA LYS A 366 -20.56 23.95 18.44
C LYS A 366 -20.71 23.50 16.98
N TYR A 367 -20.41 22.24 16.69
CA TYR A 367 -20.56 21.69 15.34
C TYR A 367 -22.02 21.31 15.09
N LEU A 368 -22.68 20.66 16.06
CA LEU A 368 -24.10 20.30 15.95
C LEU A 368 -24.98 21.55 15.83
N GLU A 369 -24.66 22.61 16.57
CA GLU A 369 -25.31 23.91 16.43
C GLU A 369 -25.18 24.47 15.01
N PHE A 370 -23.98 24.40 14.42
CA PHE A 370 -23.80 24.79 13.01
C PHE A 370 -24.69 23.95 12.09
N HIS A 371 -24.72 22.62 12.27
CA HIS A 371 -25.53 21.72 11.45
C HIS A 371 -27.02 22.06 11.55
N ARG A 372 -27.54 22.26 12.77
CA ARG A 372 -28.93 22.70 13.03
C ARG A 372 -29.26 24.03 12.34
N ASN A 373 -28.31 24.97 12.31
CA ASN A 373 -28.55 26.32 11.80
C ASN A 373 -28.34 26.48 10.29
N LYS A 374 -27.57 25.59 9.65
CA LYS A 374 -27.09 25.78 8.26
C LYS A 374 -27.40 24.63 7.31
N ILE A 375 -27.70 23.44 7.81
CA ILE A 375 -27.82 22.21 6.99
C ILE A 375 -29.17 21.55 7.21
N PHE A 376 -29.60 21.44 8.46
CA PHE A 376 -30.89 20.90 8.83
C PHE A 376 -32.04 21.67 8.14
N ARG A 377 -33.02 20.93 7.61
CA ARG A 377 -34.07 21.45 6.72
C ARG A 377 -35.45 21.48 7.35
#